data_AF-A0A6L8G724-F1
#
_entry.id   AF-A0A6L8G724-F1
#
_cell.length_a   1.000
_cell.length_b   1.000
_cell.length_c   1.000
_cell.angle_alpha   90.00
_cell.angle_beta   90.00
_cell.angle_gamma   90.00
#
_symmetry.space_group_name_H-M   'P 1'
#
loop_
_entity.id
_entity.type
_entity.pdbx_description
1 polymer ?
#
loop_
_entity_poly.entity_id
_entity_poly.type
_entity_poly.pdbx_seq_one_letter_code
_entity_poly.pdbx_strand_id
1 'polypeptide(L)' 'MTAAPDREEDGHNDVNPRDYVSSLARGLEVLRAFNRTRRKMTLSEVASETGNTRAGARRILLTLVREGYA' A
#
# COMPACT_ATOMS: atom_id res chain seq x y z
N MET A 1 -15.24 -4.22 -38.91
CA MET A 1 -13.95 -3.55 -38.69
C MET A 1 -14.12 -2.52 -37.59
N THR A 2 -13.94 -2.96 -36.34
CA THR A 2 -13.60 -2.14 -35.17
C THR A 2 -12.94 -3.13 -34.20
N ALA A 3 -11.62 -3.14 -34.16
CA ALA A 3 -10.88 -3.91 -33.18
C ALA A 3 -11.22 -3.35 -31.79
N ALA A 4 -11.58 -4.23 -30.86
CA ALA A 4 -11.66 -3.88 -29.45
C ALA A 4 -10.25 -3.46 -28.98
N PRO A 5 -10.14 -2.45 -28.10
CA PRO A 5 -8.85 -1.97 -27.66
C PRO A 5 -8.13 -3.08 -26.89
N ASP A 6 -6.84 -3.23 -27.19
CA ASP A 6 -5.90 -4.06 -26.46
C ASP A 6 -6.07 -3.78 -24.97
N ARG A 7 -6.47 -4.80 -24.20
CA ARG A 7 -6.51 -4.68 -22.74
C ARG A 7 -5.08 -4.52 -22.29
N GLU A 8 -4.79 -3.30 -21.87
CA GLU A 8 -3.60 -2.81 -21.19
C GLU A 8 -2.81 -3.95 -20.55
N GLU A 9 -1.61 -4.18 -21.08
CA GLU A 9 -0.65 -5.06 -20.45
C GLU A 9 -0.46 -4.60 -19.01
N ASP A 10 -0.91 -5.43 -18.06
CA ASP A 10 -0.57 -5.29 -16.65
C ASP A 10 0.95 -5.37 -16.57
N GLY A 11 1.59 -4.19 -16.57
CA GLY A 11 3.01 -4.03 -16.35
C GLY A 11 3.35 -4.51 -14.94
N HIS A 12 3.49 -5.81 -14.77
CA HIS A 12 4.09 -6.40 -13.58
C HIS A 12 5.57 -6.07 -13.62
N ASN A 13 5.84 -4.88 -13.09
CA ASN A 13 7.10 -4.29 -12.69
C ASN A 13 8.22 -5.33 -12.59
N ASP A 14 9.13 -5.32 -13.56
CA ASP A 14 10.26 -6.25 -13.71
C ASP A 14 11.38 -5.93 -12.70
N VAL A 15 10.99 -5.70 -11.43
CA VAL A 15 11.92 -5.48 -10.32
C VAL A 15 12.39 -6.84 -9.88
N ASN A 16 13.71 -7.05 -9.96
CA ASN A 16 14.35 -8.25 -9.45
C ASN A 16 13.88 -8.49 -8.00
N PRO A 17 13.42 -9.70 -7.63
CA PRO A 17 12.97 -10.00 -6.27
C PRO A 17 14.00 -9.67 -5.19
N ARG A 18 15.30 -9.63 -5.53
CA ARG A 18 16.38 -9.19 -4.62
C ARG A 18 16.41 -7.68 -4.39
N ASP A 19 16.00 -6.89 -5.36
CA ASP A 19 15.94 -5.44 -5.28
C ASP A 19 14.59 -4.95 -4.73
N TYR A 20 13.61 -5.86 -4.63
CA TYR A 20 12.29 -5.56 -4.09
C TYR A 20 12.29 -5.44 -2.56
N VAL A 21 12.05 -4.22 -2.07
CA VAL A 21 11.99 -3.91 -0.64
C VAL A 21 10.56 -4.07 -0.11
N SER A 22 10.23 -5.28 0.36
CA SER A 22 8.89 -5.61 0.87
C SER A 22 8.42 -4.78 2.07
N SER A 23 9.34 -4.22 2.87
CA SER A 23 9.00 -3.31 3.97
C SER A 23 8.51 -1.96 3.46
N LEU A 24 9.11 -1.43 2.39
CA LEU A 24 8.70 -0.19 1.75
C LEU A 24 7.34 -0.36 1.08
N ALA A 25 7.13 -1.45 0.36
CA ALA A 25 5.85 -1.76 -0.27
C ALA A 25 4.69 -1.77 0.74
N ARG A 26 4.87 -2.48 1.87
CA ARG A 26 3.90 -2.48 2.98
C ARG A 26 3.69 -1.09 3.58
N GLY A 27 4.75 -0.28 3.67
CA GLY A 27 4.67 1.12 4.11
C GLY A 27 3.76 1.96 3.20
N LEU A 28 3.94 1.82 1.88
CA LEU A 28 3.16 2.52 0.88
C LEU A 28 1.70 2.04 0.83
N GLU A 29 1.45 0.76 1.02
CA GLU A 29 0.09 0.21 1.14
C GLU A 29 -0.67 0.84 2.32
N VAL A 30 -0.03 0.94 3.49
CA VAL A 30 -0.60 1.60 4.67
C VAL A 30 -0.90 3.08 4.38
N LEU A 31 -0.01 3.78 3.69
CA LEU A 31 -0.24 5.17 3.32
C LEU A 31 -1.41 5.33 2.33
N ARG A 32 -1.54 4.42 1.36
CA ARG A 32 -2.62 4.40 0.37
C ARG A 32 -3.99 4.03 0.96
N ALA A 33 -4.03 3.35 2.10
CA ALA A 33 -5.28 3.01 2.78
C ALA A 33 -6.07 4.24 3.22
N PHE A 34 -5.37 5.36 3.52
CA PHE A 34 -6.00 6.63 3.84
C PHE A 34 -6.37 7.38 2.56
N ASN A 35 -7.65 7.66 2.39
CA ASN A 35 -8.16 8.37 1.21
C ASN A 35 -9.19 9.43 1.59
N ARG A 36 -9.73 10.14 0.60
CA ARG A 36 -10.66 11.27 0.82
C ARG A 36 -11.89 10.90 1.63
N THR A 37 -12.38 9.65 1.51
CA THR A 37 -13.57 9.15 2.20
C THR A 37 -13.22 8.47 3.53
N ARG A 38 -12.03 7.86 3.63
CA ARG A 38 -11.52 7.18 4.84
C ARG A 38 -10.29 7.89 5.40
N ARG A 39 -10.49 9.08 5.98
CA ARG A 39 -9.40 9.88 6.57
C ARG A 39 -9.00 9.44 7.97
N LYS A 40 -9.91 8.77 8.69
CA LYS A 40 -9.68 8.27 10.04
C LYS A 40 -10.00 6.80 10.04
N MET A 41 -9.02 6.00 10.46
CA MET A 41 -9.14 4.56 10.60
C MET A 41 -8.48 4.16 11.91
N THR A 42 -9.11 3.23 12.61
CA THR A 42 -8.51 2.52 13.73
C THR A 42 -7.37 1.63 13.23
N LEU A 43 -6.47 1.28 14.14
CA LEU A 43 -5.36 0.37 13.83
C LEU A 43 -5.83 -0.98 13.25
N SER A 44 -6.98 -1.48 13.72
CA SER A 44 -7.57 -2.73 13.24
C SER A 44 -8.07 -2.60 11.80
N GLU A 45 -8.70 -1.48 11.45
CA GLU A 45 -9.18 -1.24 10.08
C GLU A 45 -8.00 -1.09 9.12
N VAL A 46 -6.94 -0.37 9.50
CA VAL A 46 -5.73 -0.26 8.68
C VAL A 46 -5.10 -1.63 8.45
N ALA A 47 -5.01 -2.46 9.50
CA ALA A 47 -4.47 -3.81 9.39
C ALA A 47 -5.29 -4.68 8.42
N SER A 48 -6.62 -4.68 8.57
CA SER A 48 -7.53 -5.43 7.70
C SER A 48 -7.50 -4.96 6.25
N GLU A 49 -7.49 -3.64 6.02
CA GLU A 49 -7.51 -3.06 4.67
C GLU A 49 -6.20 -3.33 3.90
N THR A 50 -5.07 -3.35 4.62
CA THR A 50 -3.73 -3.47 4.02
C THR A 50 -3.16 -4.89 4.07
N GLY A 51 -3.91 -5.87 4.59
CA GLY A 51 -3.41 -7.23 4.78
C GLY A 51 -2.24 -7.35 5.77
N ASN A 52 -1.99 -6.32 6.58
CA ASN A 52 -0.93 -6.33 7.58
C ASN A 52 -1.40 -6.91 8.91
N THR A 53 -0.47 -7.45 9.70
CA THR A 53 -0.76 -7.72 11.12
C THR A 53 -0.98 -6.40 11.87
N ARG A 54 -1.80 -6.42 12.93
CA ARG A 54 -2.02 -5.25 13.79
C ARG A 54 -0.71 -4.64 14.31
N ALA A 55 0.25 -5.48 14.68
CA ALA A 55 1.58 -5.04 15.12
C ALA A 55 2.42 -4.44 13.98
N GLY A 56 2.33 -5.02 12.77
CA GLY A 56 2.98 -4.50 11.56
C GLY A 56 2.46 -3.11 11.19
N ALA A 57 1.14 -2.98 11.03
CA ALA A 57 0.48 -1.70 10.76
C ALA A 57 0.84 -0.64 11.80
N ARG A 58 0.90 -1.00 13.08
CA ARG A 58 1.26 -0.06 14.16
C ARG A 58 2.68 0.48 14.00
N ARG A 59 3.66 -0.39 13.71
CA ARG A 59 5.06 0.04 13.54
C ARG A 59 5.19 0.97 12.34
N ILE A 60 4.57 0.61 11.21
CA ILE A 60 4.57 1.43 10.00
C ILE A 60 3.95 2.80 10.28
N LEU A 61 2.77 2.85 10.90
CA LEU A 61 2.11 4.11 11.24
C LEU A 61 2.97 4.99 12.15
N LEU A 62 3.62 4.43 13.17
CA LEU A 62 4.52 5.19 14.04
C LEU A 62 5.71 5.77 13.27
N THR A 63 6.28 5.01 12.32
CA THR A 63 7.34 5.52 11.44
C THR A 63 6.81 6.64 10.55
N LEU A 64 5.66 6.47 9.91
CA LEU A 64 5.07 7.50 9.05
C LEU A 64 4.75 8.79 9.80
N VAL A 65 4.23 8.70 11.02
CA VAL A 65 4.02 9.86 11.90
C VAL A 65 5.34 10.52 12.27
N ARG A 66 6.37 9.73 12.59
CA ARG A 66 7.70 10.25 12.91
C ARG A 66 8.32 11.03 11.75
N GLU A 67 8.14 10.54 10.53
CA GLU A 67 8.64 11.17 9.30
C GLU A 67 7.71 12.30 8.77
N GLY A 68 6.55 12.51 9.40
CA GLY A 68 5.62 13.60 9.05
C GLY A 68 4.68 13.31 7.88
N TYR A 69 4.49 12.05 7.50
CA TYR A 69 3.58 11.63 6.44
C TYR A 69 2.15 11.35 6.91
N ALA A 70 1.94 11.15 8.21
CA ALA A 70 0.66 10.80 8.84
C ALA A 70 0.40 11.63 10.10
#